data_AF-Q0SSW6-F1
#
_entry.id   AF-Q0SSW6-F1
#
_cell.length_a   1.000
_cell.length_b   1.000
_cell.length_c   1.000
_cell.angle_alpha   90.00
_cell.angle_beta   90.00
_cell.angle_gamma   90.00
#
_symmetry.space_group_name_H-M   'P 1'
#
loop_
_entity.id
_entity.type
_entity.pdbx_description
1 polymer ?
#
loop_
_entity_poly.entity_id
_entity_poly.type
_entity_poly.pdbx_seq_one_letter_code
_entity_poly.pdbx_strand_id
1 'polypeptide(L)' 'MSSDTNNNLIESFNKTFKAWYKTKKGFNSFEKANNLIYMFIFHYNFIRPHGLLNGSTPAEVAGFSTNDSIKHNWFIAA' A
#
# COMPACT_ATOMS: atom_id res chain seq x y z
N MET A 1 12.81 -31.61 -1.83
CA MET A 1 11.67 -30.69 -2.01
C MET A 1 12.26 -29.29 -2.03
N SER A 2 12.57 -28.73 -3.20
CA SER A 2 12.85 -27.30 -3.29
C SER A 2 11.58 -26.61 -2.80
N SER A 3 11.66 -25.85 -1.71
CA SER A 3 10.60 -24.94 -1.35
C SER A 3 10.52 -23.93 -2.49
N ASP A 4 9.61 -24.16 -3.44
CA ASP A 4 9.34 -23.22 -4.51
C ASP A 4 8.85 -21.93 -3.83
N THR A 5 9.78 -21.01 -3.60
CA THR A 5 9.50 -19.74 -2.95
C THR A 5 8.47 -19.01 -3.78
N ASN A 6 7.23 -19.02 -3.31
CA ASN A 6 6.11 -18.44 -4.01
C ASN A 6 6.27 -16.91 -4.03
N ASN A 7 6.49 -16.36 -5.21
CA ASN A 7 6.68 -14.93 -5.47
C ASN A 7 5.36 -14.19 -5.80
N ASN A 8 4.21 -14.88 -5.82
CA ASN A 8 2.93 -14.30 -6.22
C ASN A 8 2.54 -13.07 -5.37
N LEU A 9 2.86 -13.07 -4.08
CA LEU A 9 2.58 -11.95 -3.18
C LEU A 9 3.33 -10.68 -3.61
N ILE A 10 4.65 -10.78 -3.82
CA ILE A 10 5.46 -9.64 -4.22
C ILE A 10 5.15 -9.20 -5.65
N GLU A 11 4.81 -10.14 -6.54
CA GLU A 11 4.34 -9.82 -7.88
C GLU A 11 3.03 -9.03 -7.87
N SER A 12 2.05 -9.45 -7.07
CA SER A 12 0.75 -8.77 -6.93
C SER A 12 0.93 -7.36 -6.37
N PHE A 13 1.80 -7.21 -5.37
CA PHE A 13 2.16 -5.91 -4.81
C PHE A 13 2.77 -4.99 -5.88
N ASN A 14 3.79 -5.47 -6.60
CA ASN A 14 4.48 -4.69 -7.63
C ASN A 14 3.57 -4.35 -8.81
N LYS A 15 2.67 -5.26 -9.22
CA LYS A 15 1.64 -4.98 -10.24
C LYS A 15 0.73 -3.83 -9.81
N THR A 16 0.29 -3.84 -8.55
CA THR A 16 -0.54 -2.77 -7.97
C THR A 16 0.21 -1.44 -7.92
N PHE A 17 1.46 -1.44 -7.44
CA PHE A 17 2.29 -0.24 -7.42
C PHE A 17 2.49 0.35 -8.83
N LYS A 18 2.81 -0.51 -9.80
CA LYS A 18 2.99 -0.12 -11.21
C LYS A 18 1.75 0.50 -11.82
N ALA A 19 0.57 -0.08 -11.57
CA ALA A 19 -0.69 0.50 -12.04
C ALA A 19 -0.93 1.89 -11.43
N TRP A 20 -0.60 2.06 -10.15
CA TRP A 20 -0.82 3.32 -9.43
C TRP A 20 0.10 4.44 -9.92
N TYR A 21 1.42 4.21 -10.01
CA TYR A 21 2.35 5.28 -10.40
C TYR A 21 2.36 5.58 -11.91
N LYS A 22 2.01 4.61 -12.78
CA LYS A 22 2.01 4.82 -14.25
C LYS A 22 1.08 5.95 -14.70
N THR A 23 0.02 6.23 -13.94
CA THR A 23 -0.93 7.31 -14.22
C THR A 23 -0.42 8.69 -13.79
N LYS A 24 0.65 8.76 -13.00
CA LYS A 24 1.22 10.01 -12.49
C LYS A 24 2.26 10.54 -13.49
N LYS A 25 2.19 11.83 -13.83
CA LYS A 25 3.24 12.49 -14.63
C LYS A 25 4.53 12.58 -13.81
N GLY A 26 5.67 12.45 -14.49
CA GLY A 26 6.98 12.09 -13.94
C GLY A 26 7.45 12.77 -12.66
N PHE A 27 8.40 12.10 -11.98
CA PHE A 27 8.98 12.55 -10.72
C PHE A 27 10.09 13.55 -10.99
N ASN A 28 9.75 14.84 -10.94
CA ASN A 28 10.68 15.95 -11.18
C ASN A 28 11.92 15.98 -10.26
N SER A 29 11.99 15.13 -9.23
CA SER A 29 13.17 14.92 -8.38
C SER A 29 13.12 13.54 -7.71
N PHE A 30 14.28 13.07 -7.23
CA PHE A 30 14.38 11.81 -6.47
C PHE A 30 13.57 11.86 -5.17
N GLU A 31 13.57 13.00 -4.48
CA GLU A 31 12.76 13.23 -3.29
C GLU A 31 11.26 13.06 -3.56
N LYS A 32 10.76 13.63 -4.67
CA LYS A 32 9.36 13.47 -5.07
C LYS A 32 9.01 12.01 -5.40
N ALA A 33 9.94 11.26 -5.98
CA ALA A 33 9.77 9.83 -6.22
C ALA A 33 9.65 9.06 -4.89
N ASN A 34 10.52 9.35 -3.91
CA ASN A 34 10.45 8.73 -2.59
C ASN A 34 9.15 9.07 -1.86
N ASN A 35 8.74 10.34 -1.88
CA ASN A 35 7.46 10.76 -1.27
C ASN A 35 6.27 10.01 -1.88
N LEU A 36 6.28 9.78 -3.20
CA LEU A 36 5.26 8.99 -3.86
C LEU A 36 5.27 7.52 -3.40
N ILE A 37 6.46 6.91 -3.27
CA ILE A 37 6.61 5.55 -2.76
C ILE A 37 6.11 5.44 -1.32
N TYR A 38 6.50 6.37 -0.44
CA TYR A 38 6.03 6.41 0.95
C TYR A 38 4.51 6.52 1.03
N MET A 39 3.92 7.40 0.24
CA MET A 39 2.47 7.59 0.21
C MET A 39 1.75 6.33 -0.27
N PHE A 40 2.30 5.63 -1.26
CA PHE A 40 1.76 4.35 -1.71
C PHE A 40 1.82 3.28 -0.62
N ILE A 41 2.99 3.10 0.00
CA ILE A 41 3.20 2.08 1.05
C ILE A 41 2.26 2.34 2.22
N PHE A 42 2.14 3.60 2.65
CA PHE A 42 1.24 3.99 3.72
C PHE A 42 -0.22 3.68 3.36
N HIS A 43 -0.68 4.14 2.19
CA HIS A 43 -2.04 3.89 1.74
C HIS A 43 -2.35 2.39 1.62
N TYR A 44 -1.43 1.60 1.05
CA TYR A 44 -1.59 0.16 0.86
C TYR A 44 -1.70 -0.62 2.18
N ASN A 45 -0.87 -0.25 3.17
CA ASN A 45 -0.76 -0.99 4.43
C ASN A 45 -1.76 -0.54 5.50
N PHE A 46 -2.15 0.73 5.53
CA PHE A 46 -2.90 1.31 6.65
C PHE A 46 -4.29 1.84 6.29
N ILE A 47 -4.55 2.12 5.00
CA ILE A 47 -5.82 2.75 4.57
C ILE A 47 -6.65 1.79 3.71
N ARG A 48 -6.02 1.13 2.72
CA ARG A 48 -6.73 0.33 1.72
C ARG A 48 -7.18 -1.01 2.31
N PRO A 49 -8.49 -1.29 2.39
CA PRO A 49 -8.98 -2.62 2.73
C PRO A 49 -8.72 -3.60 1.57
N HIS A 50 -8.39 -4.85 1.88
CA HIS A 50 -8.11 -5.88 0.87
C HIS A 50 -9.15 -7.01 0.96
N GLY A 51 -9.76 -7.36 -0.17
CA GLY A 51 -10.76 -8.44 -0.22
C GLY A 51 -10.20 -9.80 0.22
N LEU A 52 -8.93 -10.09 -0.11
CA LEU A 52 -8.25 -11.31 0.35
C LEU A 52 -8.00 -11.35 1.87
N LEU A 53 -8.10 -10.19 2.54
CA LEU A 53 -7.94 -10.03 3.99
C LEU A 53 -9.30 -9.74 4.66
N ASN A 54 -10.41 -10.22 4.08
CA ASN A 54 -11.77 -10.00 4.59
C ASN A 54 -12.13 -8.51 4.80
N GLY A 55 -11.57 -7.62 3.97
CA GLY A 55 -11.80 -6.18 4.09
C GLY A 55 -10.90 -5.48 5.11
N SER A 56 -9.97 -6.18 5.76
CA SER A 56 -8.96 -5.56 6.62
C SER A 56 -7.76 -5.04 5.82
N THR A 57 -7.02 -4.12 6.44
CA THR A 57 -5.73 -3.64 5.95
C THR A 57 -4.59 -4.59 6.37
N PRO A 58 -3.45 -4.61 5.67
CA PRO A 58 -2.30 -5.43 6.05
C PRO A 58 -1.80 -5.12 7.46
N ALA A 59 -1.84 -3.85 7.87
CA ALA A 59 -1.47 -3.45 9.23
C ALA A 59 -2.38 -4.07 10.28
N GLU A 60 -3.70 -4.07 10.07
CA GLU A 60 -4.66 -4.70 10.99
C GLU A 60 -4.43 -6.20 11.12
N VAL A 61 -4.19 -6.89 10.00
CA VAL A 61 -3.86 -8.32 10.00
C VAL A 61 -2.54 -8.60 10.73
N ALA A 62 -1.59 -7.64 10.67
CA ALA A 62 -0.35 -7.70 11.43
C ALA A 62 -0.51 -7.34 12.94
N GLY A 63 -1.74 -7.06 13.40
CA GLY A 63 -2.03 -6.74 14.80
C GLY A 63 -2.00 -5.25 15.14
N PHE A 64 -1.95 -4.36 14.14
CA PHE A 64 -2.06 -2.92 14.37
C PHE A 64 -3.52 -2.54 14.69
N SER A 65 -3.75 -2.05 15.90
CA SER A 65 -5.06 -1.56 16.32
C SER A 65 -5.34 -0.18 15.71
N THR A 66 -6.11 -0.13 14.62
CA THR A 66 -6.57 1.13 14.03
C THR A 66 -7.90 1.54 14.62
N ASN A 67 -8.07 2.83 14.94
CA ASN A 67 -9.37 3.41 15.25
C ASN A 67 -9.94 4.03 13.96
N ASP A 68 -11.19 3.71 13.60
CA ASP A 68 -11.80 4.15 12.33
C ASP A 68 -11.81 5.67 12.16
N SER A 69 -11.92 6.40 13.26
CA SER A 69 -11.82 7.87 13.29
C SER A 69 -10.46 8.39 12.79
N ILE A 70 -9.36 7.66 13.04
CA ILE A 70 -8.01 8.05 12.59
C ILE A 70 -7.85 7.77 11.09
N LYS A 71 -8.43 6.68 10.59
CA LYS A 71 -8.42 6.33 9.16
C LYS A 71 -9.17 7.38 8.32
N HIS A 72 -10.32 7.87 8.81
CA HIS A 72 -11.10 8.88 8.10
C HIS A 72 -10.48 10.27 8.10
N ASN A 73 -9.77 10.65 9.16
CA ASN A 73 -9.11 11.97 9.24
C ASN A 73 -7.99 12.16 8.19
N TRP A 74 -7.50 11.10 7.54
CA TRP A 74 -6.51 11.23 6.49
C TRP A 74 -6.98 12.08 5.30
N PHE A 75 -8.25 11.98 4.90
CA PHE A 75 -8.79 12.81 3.81
C PHE A 75 -8.75 14.30 4.12
N ILE A 76 -8.63 14.69 5.39
CA ILE A 76 -8.60 16.08 5.84
C ILE A 76 -7.16 16.64 5.81
N ALA A 77 -6.14 15.78 5.83
CA ALA A 77 -4.74 16.19 5.90
C ALA A 77 -3.97 16.12 4.55
N ALA A 78 -4.57 15.52 3.51
CA ALA A 78 -4.01 15.40 2.16
C ALA A 78 -4.51 16.51 1.23
#